data_AF-A0A7I7SXV1-F1
#
_entry.id   AF-A0A7I7SXV1-F1
#
_cell.length_a   1.000
_cell.length_b   1.000
_cell.length_c   1.000
_cell.angle_alpha   90.00
_cell.angle_beta   90.00
_cell.angle_gamma   90.00
#
_symmetry.space_group_name_H-M   'P 1'
#
loop_
_entity.id
_entity.type
_entity.pdbx_description
1 polymer ?
#
loop_
_entity_poly.entity_id
_entity_poly.type
_entity_poly.pdbx_seq_one_letter_code
_entity_poly.pdbx_strand_id
1 'polypeptide(L)'
;MVHNGVEYGMMAAIAEGLSIIKHADAGTVDRVVDAETTPLRDPWAYQYDINVGEVAEVWRRGSVVGSWLVDLIADAFAASPNLDQFSGRVSDSGEGRWTVLAAVDEGVPAPVITTSLYERFQSRQLGEFADQICSAMRSEFGGHAEKK
;
A
#
# COMPACT_ATOMS: atom_id res chain seq x y z
N MET A 1 -12.96 16.14 -10.80
CA MET A 1 -11.48 16.22 -10.73
C MET A 1 -10.99 16.08 -9.30
N VAL A 2 -11.02 17.12 -8.45
CA VAL A 2 -10.47 17.06 -7.07
C VAL A 2 -11.11 15.95 -6.23
N HIS A 3 -12.42 15.73 -6.38
CA HIS A 3 -13.13 14.61 -5.76
C HIS A 3 -12.41 13.26 -5.96
N ASN A 4 -12.03 12.92 -7.18
CA ASN A 4 -11.34 11.67 -7.49
C ASN A 4 -9.92 11.62 -6.91
N GLY A 5 -9.24 12.76 -6.81
CA GLY A 5 -7.97 12.83 -6.09
C GLY A 5 -8.14 12.49 -4.60
N VAL A 6 -9.20 12.99 -3.96
CA VAL A 6 -9.56 12.62 -2.58
C VAL A 6 -9.89 11.13 -2.47
N GLU A 7 -10.68 10.58 -3.40
CA GLU A 7 -10.99 9.14 -3.44
C GLU A 7 -9.71 8.29 -3.50
N TYR A 8 -8.70 8.70 -4.28
CA TYR A 8 -7.44 7.95 -4.38
C TYR A 8 -6.71 7.90 -3.03
N GLY A 9 -6.62 9.04 -2.33
CA GLY A 9 -6.02 9.10 -1.01
C GLY A 9 -6.76 8.26 0.02
N MET A 10 -8.10 8.27 0.00
CA MET A 10 -8.92 7.46 0.90
C MET A 10 -8.74 5.96 0.63
N MET A 11 -8.76 5.55 -0.64
CA MET A 11 -8.55 4.15 -1.01
C MET A 11 -7.16 3.65 -0.60
N ALA A 12 -6.11 4.45 -0.83
CA ALA A 12 -4.75 4.12 -0.46
C ALA A 12 -4.61 3.93 1.06
N ALA A 13 -5.11 4.87 1.86
CA ALA A 13 -5.05 4.78 3.31
C ALA A 13 -5.75 3.53 3.87
N ILE A 14 -6.92 3.16 3.32
CA ILE A 14 -7.64 1.94 3.71
C ILE A 14 -6.84 0.69 3.31
N ALA A 15 -6.33 0.65 2.07
CA ALA A 15 -5.58 -0.49 1.54
C ALA A 15 -4.27 -0.73 2.30
N GLU A 16 -3.49 0.32 2.56
CA GLU A 16 -2.27 0.26 3.37
C GLU A 16 -2.57 -0.25 4.78
N GLY A 17 -3.59 0.30 5.45
CA GLY A 17 -3.98 -0.11 6.79
C GLY A 17 -4.36 -1.59 6.88
N LEU A 18 -5.18 -2.08 5.95
CA LEU A 18 -5.55 -3.49 5.88
C LEU A 18 -4.37 -4.39 5.52
N SER A 19 -3.46 -3.93 4.66
CA SER A 19 -2.22 -4.65 4.32
C SER A 19 -1.30 -4.78 5.54
N ILE A 20 -1.16 -3.75 6.37
CA ILE A 20 -0.39 -3.81 7.62
C ILE A 20 -0.98 -4.89 8.55
N ILE A 21 -2.32 -4.93 8.68
CA ILE A 21 -3.01 -5.95 9.48
C ILE A 21 -2.80 -7.36 8.90
N LYS A 22 -2.84 -7.49 7.57
CA LYS A 22 -2.61 -8.77 6.88
C LYS A 22 -1.22 -9.36 7.21
N HIS A 23 -0.23 -8.50 7.40
CA HIS A 23 1.15 -8.88 7.70
C HIS A 23 1.49 -8.84 9.20
N ALA A 24 0.47 -8.79 10.07
CA ALA A 24 0.65 -8.79 11.53
C ALA A 24 1.14 -10.15 12.10
N ASP A 25 1.35 -11.14 11.23
CA ASP A 25 1.95 -12.45 11.48
C ASP A 25 3.46 -12.50 11.17
N ALA A 26 4.07 -11.36 10.82
CA ALA A 26 5.47 -11.28 10.39
C ALA A 26 6.50 -11.91 11.34
N GLY A 27 6.17 -12.03 12.64
CA GLY A 27 6.99 -12.65 13.67
C GLY A 27 6.83 -14.16 13.82
N THR A 28 5.96 -14.79 13.02
CA THR A 28 5.85 -16.25 12.88
C THR A 28 6.77 -16.83 11.81
N VAL A 29 7.31 -15.97 10.94
CA VAL A 29 8.16 -16.36 9.82
C VAL A 29 9.63 -16.22 10.21
N ASP A 30 10.37 -17.33 10.12
CA ASP A 30 11.83 -17.30 10.24
C ASP A 30 12.44 -16.54 9.06
N ARG A 31 13.03 -15.37 9.33
CA ARG A 31 13.73 -14.56 8.32
C ARG A 31 15.23 -14.76 8.45
N VAL A 32 15.89 -14.96 7.30
CA VAL A 32 17.36 -14.93 7.23
C VAL A 32 17.81 -13.50 7.53
N VAL A 33 18.60 -13.34 8.59
CA VAL A 33 19.25 -12.06 8.90
C VAL A 33 20.43 -11.87 7.96
N ASP A 34 20.37 -10.87 7.09
CA ASP A 34 21.46 -10.49 6.19
C ASP A 34 21.61 -8.97 6.10
N ALA A 35 22.57 -8.51 5.30
CA ALA A 35 22.89 -7.09 5.15
C ALA A 35 21.77 -6.29 4.45
N GLU A 36 20.78 -6.95 3.85
CA GLU A 36 19.67 -6.32 3.13
C GLU A 36 18.38 -6.32 3.94
N THR A 37 18.21 -7.31 4.82
CA THR A 37 16.99 -7.53 5.59
C THR A 37 17.18 -7.11 7.04
N THR A 38 16.62 -5.94 7.40
CA THR A 38 16.59 -5.53 8.82
C THR A 38 15.77 -6.54 9.63
N PRO A 39 16.34 -7.16 10.68
CA PRO A 39 15.61 -8.11 11.51
C PRO A 39 14.43 -7.45 12.21
N LEU A 40 13.34 -8.19 12.37
CA LEU A 40 12.24 -7.76 13.22
C LEU A 40 12.73 -7.77 14.69
N ARG A 41 12.81 -6.60 15.30
CA ARG A 41 13.38 -6.44 16.65
C ARG A 41 12.62 -7.25 17.71
N ASP A 42 11.30 -7.26 17.63
CA ASP A 42 10.40 -7.88 18.61
C ASP A 42 9.39 -8.82 17.92
N PRO A 43 9.80 -10.01 17.43
CA PRO A 43 8.92 -10.91 16.66
C PRO A 43 7.69 -11.38 17.43
N TRP A 44 7.83 -11.57 18.75
CA TRP A 44 6.75 -11.97 19.64
C TRP A 44 5.56 -10.99 19.64
N ALA A 45 5.77 -9.73 19.25
CA ALA A 45 4.72 -8.73 19.17
C ALA A 45 3.90 -8.80 17.87
N TYR A 46 4.28 -9.65 16.90
CA TYR A 46 3.67 -9.74 15.56
C TYR A 46 3.39 -11.19 15.19
N GLN A 47 2.63 -11.90 16.03
CA GLN A 47 2.24 -13.29 15.82
C GLN A 47 0.72 -13.43 15.70
N TYR A 48 0.08 -12.50 14.98
CA TYR A 48 -1.37 -12.46 14.86
C TYR A 48 -1.83 -12.92 13.48
N ASP A 49 -2.58 -14.02 13.44
CA ASP A 49 -3.35 -14.43 12.27
C ASP A 49 -4.72 -13.72 12.33
N ILE A 50 -4.85 -12.62 11.59
CA ILE A 50 -6.04 -11.76 11.60
C ILE A 50 -6.80 -11.90 10.28
N ASN A 51 -8.09 -12.21 10.39
CA ASN A 51 -9.00 -12.16 9.26
C ASN A 51 -9.32 -10.70 8.86
N VAL A 52 -8.63 -10.20 7.84
CA VAL A 52 -8.80 -8.83 7.34
C VAL A 52 -10.20 -8.53 6.81
N GLY A 53 -10.94 -9.53 6.33
CA GLY A 53 -12.33 -9.37 5.90
C GLY A 53 -13.25 -9.06 7.08
N GLU A 54 -13.05 -9.73 8.23
CA GLU A 54 -13.80 -9.44 9.45
C GLU A 54 -13.45 -8.08 10.04
N VAL A 55 -12.18 -7.63 9.89
CA VAL A 55 -11.78 -6.28 10.28
C VAL A 55 -12.51 -5.22 9.44
N ALA A 56 -12.57 -5.40 8.12
CA ALA A 56 -13.32 -4.52 7.25
C ALA A 56 -14.81 -4.48 7.63
N GLU A 57 -15.40 -5.64 7.95
CA GLU A 57 -16.81 -5.76 8.34
C GLU A 57 -17.13 -5.08 9.68
N VAL A 58 -16.25 -5.18 10.69
CA VAL A 58 -16.48 -4.50 11.97
C VAL A 58 -16.31 -2.99 11.86
N TRP A 59 -15.42 -2.50 10.98
CA TRP A 59 -15.25 -1.05 10.75
C TRP A 59 -16.49 -0.36 10.19
N ARG A 60 -17.43 -1.10 9.60
CA ARG A 60 -18.70 -0.54 9.12
C ARG A 60 -19.60 -0.03 10.24
N ARG A 61 -19.38 -0.45 11.49
CA ARG A 61 -20.31 -0.21 12.60
C ARG A 61 -19.63 0.51 13.76
N GLY A 62 -19.98 1.79 13.95
CA GLY A 62 -19.54 2.58 15.11
C GLY A 62 -18.07 2.99 15.08
N SER A 63 -17.35 2.74 13.98
CA SER A 63 -15.99 3.26 13.79
C SER A 63 -16.01 4.65 13.16
N VAL A 64 -14.97 5.45 13.44
CA VAL A 64 -14.78 6.77 12.83
C VAL A 64 -14.42 6.68 11.34
N VAL A 65 -13.83 5.56 10.92
CA VAL A 65 -13.38 5.32 9.54
C VAL A 65 -14.47 4.71 8.65
N GLY A 66 -15.65 4.45 9.21
CA GLY A 66 -16.80 3.97 8.46
C GLY A 66 -17.13 4.89 7.29
N SER A 67 -17.18 4.33 6.08
CA SER A 67 -17.43 5.06 4.85
C SER A 67 -17.91 4.10 3.75
N TRP A 68 -18.41 4.67 2.66
CA TRP A 68 -18.84 3.88 1.50
C TRP A 68 -17.70 3.01 0.93
N LEU A 69 -16.46 3.49 0.94
CA LEU A 69 -15.31 2.70 0.50
C LEU A 69 -15.04 1.49 1.41
N VAL A 70 -15.28 1.63 2.73
CA VAL A 70 -15.19 0.51 3.68
C VAL A 70 -16.30 -0.51 3.44
N ASP A 71 -17.52 -0.07 3.14
CA ASP A 71 -18.60 -0.97 2.75
C ASP A 71 -18.23 -1.79 1.50
N LEU A 72 -17.69 -1.14 0.47
CA LEU A 72 -17.29 -1.80 -0.77
C LEU A 72 -16.20 -2.86 -0.58
N ILE A 73 -15.16 -2.57 0.22
CA ILE A 73 -14.08 -3.53 0.45
C ILE A 73 -14.53 -4.69 1.36
N ALA A 74 -15.41 -4.43 2.34
CA ALA A 74 -16.01 -5.49 3.15
C ALA A 74 -16.84 -6.46 2.28
N ASP A 75 -17.67 -5.92 1.38
CA ASP A 75 -18.45 -6.73 0.43
C ASP A 75 -17.52 -7.52 -0.53
N ALA A 76 -16.40 -6.92 -0.97
CA ALA A 76 -15.42 -7.60 -1.80
C ALA A 76 -14.73 -8.76 -1.07
N PHE A 77 -14.37 -8.60 0.20
CA PHE A 77 -13.83 -9.69 1.02
C PHE A 77 -14.86 -10.78 1.30
N ALA A 78 -16.13 -10.43 1.50
CA ALA A 78 -17.20 -11.40 1.67
C ALA A 78 -17.38 -12.28 0.42
N ALA A 79 -17.20 -11.71 -0.77
CA ALA A 79 -17.23 -12.44 -2.04
C ALA A 79 -15.95 -13.24 -2.31
N SER A 80 -14.78 -12.72 -1.92
CA SER A 80 -13.47 -13.35 -2.11
C SER A 80 -12.52 -12.99 -0.97
N PRO A 81 -12.35 -13.87 0.04
CA PRO A 81 -11.55 -13.57 1.22
C PRO A 81 -10.08 -13.24 0.92
N ASN A 82 -9.53 -13.79 -0.17
CA ASN A 82 -8.15 -13.56 -0.60
C ASN A 82 -8.03 -12.58 -1.78
N LEU A 83 -9.15 -12.08 -2.30
CA LEU A 83 -9.18 -11.17 -3.45
C LEU A 83 -8.50 -11.76 -4.72
N ASP A 84 -8.50 -13.09 -4.87
CA ASP A 84 -7.76 -13.83 -5.91
C ASP A 84 -8.07 -13.40 -7.36
N GLN A 85 -9.24 -12.79 -7.59
CA GLN A 85 -9.66 -12.27 -8.89
C GLN A 85 -9.01 -10.94 -9.27
N PHE A 86 -8.28 -10.29 -8.37
CA PHE A 86 -7.67 -8.98 -8.60
C PHE A 86 -6.15 -9.12 -8.81
N SER A 87 -5.63 -8.55 -9.89
CA SER A 87 -4.20 -8.66 -10.25
C SER A 87 -3.27 -7.71 -9.49
N GLY A 88 -3.81 -6.81 -8.66
CA GLY A 88 -3.05 -5.76 -7.98
C GLY A 88 -2.55 -4.63 -8.90
N ARG A 89 -2.79 -4.69 -10.22
CA ARG A 89 -2.44 -3.60 -11.15
C ARG A 89 -3.56 -2.56 -11.16
N VAL A 90 -3.30 -1.39 -10.56
CA VAL A 90 -4.31 -0.35 -10.37
C VAL A 90 -4.18 0.74 -11.44
N SER A 91 -5.23 0.92 -12.24
CA SER A 91 -5.29 1.98 -13.25
C SER A 91 -5.61 3.36 -12.64
N ASP A 92 -5.29 4.41 -13.40
CA ASP A 92 -5.70 5.78 -13.13
C ASP A 92 -6.43 6.35 -14.37
N SER A 93 -7.55 7.05 -14.17
CA SER A 93 -8.42 7.57 -15.25
C SER A 93 -8.08 9.00 -15.69
N GLY A 94 -7.10 9.64 -15.03
CA GLY A 94 -6.63 10.99 -15.33
C GLY A 94 -6.98 12.02 -14.25
N GLU A 95 -8.13 11.92 -13.59
CA GLU A 95 -8.58 12.93 -12.62
C GLU A 95 -7.66 13.06 -11.40
N GLY A 96 -7.04 11.96 -10.97
CA GLY A 96 -6.00 11.98 -9.92
C GLY A 96 -4.78 12.79 -10.37
N ARG A 97 -4.35 12.64 -11.63
CA ARG A 97 -3.23 13.41 -12.20
C ARG A 97 -3.56 14.89 -12.26
N TRP A 98 -4.73 15.25 -12.78
CA TRP A 98 -5.11 16.65 -12.88
C TRP A 98 -5.27 17.32 -11.52
N THR A 99 -5.67 16.56 -10.49
CA THR A 99 -5.71 17.07 -9.10
C THR A 99 -4.32 17.40 -8.58
N VAL A 100 -3.33 16.52 -8.79
CA VAL A 100 -1.94 16.76 -8.39
C VAL A 100 -1.34 17.94 -9.17
N LEU A 101 -1.59 18.03 -10.47
CA LEU A 101 -1.13 19.15 -11.29
C LEU A 101 -1.71 20.49 -10.82
N ALA A 102 -3.01 20.54 -10.54
CA ALA A 102 -3.65 21.74 -10.01
C ALA A 102 -3.04 22.14 -8.65
N ALA A 103 -2.78 21.19 -7.75
CA ALA A 103 -2.14 21.46 -6.47
C ALA A 103 -0.73 22.07 -6.65
N VAL A 104 0.05 21.60 -7.63
CA VAL A 104 1.36 22.16 -7.97
C VAL A 104 1.23 23.59 -8.51
N ASP A 105 0.33 23.82 -9.47
CA ASP A 105 0.13 25.14 -10.08
C ASP A 105 -0.39 26.18 -9.07
N GLU A 106 -1.21 25.75 -8.11
CA GLU A 106 -1.74 26.59 -7.03
C GLU A 106 -0.75 26.77 -5.87
N GLY A 107 0.36 26.02 -5.84
CA GLY A 107 1.31 26.03 -4.71
C GLY A 107 0.73 25.44 -3.41
N VAL A 108 -0.21 24.50 -3.52
CA VAL A 108 -0.90 23.84 -2.39
C VAL A 108 -0.29 22.47 -2.13
N PRO A 109 0.13 22.14 -0.89
CA PRO A 109 0.68 20.84 -0.58
C PRO A 109 -0.40 19.74 -0.60
N ALA A 110 -0.19 18.69 -1.40
CA ALA A 110 -1.11 17.55 -1.51
C ALA A 110 -0.40 16.18 -1.36
N PRO A 111 0.41 15.94 -0.31
CA PRO A 111 1.30 14.77 -0.22
C PRO A 111 0.55 13.43 -0.30
N VAL A 112 -0.57 13.28 0.42
CA VAL A 112 -1.34 12.01 0.43
C VAL A 112 -1.91 11.69 -0.94
N ILE A 113 -2.51 12.67 -1.61
CA ILE A 113 -3.08 12.49 -2.96
C ILE A 113 -1.97 12.17 -3.95
N THR A 114 -0.84 12.87 -3.88
CA THR A 114 0.33 12.63 -4.73
C THR A 114 0.89 11.22 -4.55
N THR A 115 1.10 10.76 -3.32
CA THR A 115 1.59 9.41 -3.05
C THR A 115 0.62 8.34 -3.52
N SER A 116 -0.69 8.50 -3.26
CA SER A 116 -1.71 7.55 -3.72
C SER A 116 -1.77 7.41 -5.26
N LEU A 117 -1.38 8.46 -5.99
CA LEU A 117 -1.23 8.40 -7.44
C LEU A 117 0.04 7.64 -7.85
N TYR A 118 1.16 7.86 -7.15
CA TYR A 118 2.44 7.19 -7.43
C TYR A 118 2.40 5.70 -7.11
N GLU A 119 1.68 5.28 -6.07
CA GLU A 119 1.44 3.87 -5.79
C GLU A 119 0.77 3.14 -6.95
N ARG A 120 -0.15 3.80 -7.67
CA ARG A 120 -0.74 3.22 -8.89
C ARG A 120 0.27 3.09 -10.03
N PHE A 121 1.27 3.96 -10.09
CA PHE A 121 2.36 3.84 -11.07
C PHE A 121 3.26 2.66 -10.69
N GLN A 122 3.59 2.53 -9.41
CA GLN A 122 4.37 1.42 -8.87
C GLN A 122 3.66 0.07 -9.05
N SER A 123 2.34 0.02 -8.84
CA SER A 123 1.53 -1.20 -9.07
C SER A 123 1.62 -1.71 -10.51
N ARG A 124 2.04 -0.85 -11.46
CA ARG A 124 2.26 -1.19 -12.87
C ARG A 124 3.73 -1.44 -13.22
N GLN A 125 4.61 -1.49 -12.23
CA GLN A 125 6.06 -1.68 -12.34
C GLN A 125 6.79 -0.52 -13.03
N LEU A 126 6.20 0.69 -13.02
CA LEU A 126 6.84 1.86 -13.64
C LEU A 126 8.01 2.42 -12.83
N GLY A 127 8.24 1.94 -11.59
CA GLY A 127 9.40 2.30 -10.76
C GLY A 127 10.58 1.35 -10.87
N GLU A 128 10.44 0.21 -11.55
CA GLU A 128 11.46 -0.86 -11.56
C GLU A 128 12.85 -0.36 -11.98
N PHE A 129 12.92 0.52 -12.99
CA PHE A 129 14.20 1.07 -13.42
C PHE A 129 14.85 1.96 -12.36
N ALA A 130 14.06 2.72 -11.60
CA ALA A 130 14.59 3.52 -10.48
C ALA A 130 15.12 2.61 -9.36
N ASP A 131 14.41 1.52 -9.08
CA ASP A 131 14.83 0.52 -8.08
C ASP A 131 16.13 -0.19 -8.51
N GLN A 132 16.26 -0.56 -9.79
CA GLN A 132 17.50 -1.12 -10.36
C GLN A 132 18.68 -0.15 -10.22
N ILE A 133 18.49 1.16 -10.45
CA ILE A 133 19.53 2.16 -10.24
C ILE A 133 19.92 2.23 -8.75
N CYS A 134 18.96 2.18 -7.84
CA CYS A 134 19.23 2.14 -6.39
C CYS A 134 20.02 0.89 -5.98
N SER A 135 19.64 -0.29 -6.47
CA SER A 135 20.39 -1.54 -6.26
C SER A 135 21.81 -1.44 -6.80
N ALA A 136 21.98 -0.93 -8.03
CA ALA A 136 23.29 -0.73 -8.64
C ALA A 136 24.18 0.21 -7.79
N MET A 137 23.64 1.36 -7.36
CA MET A 137 24.39 2.26 -6.47
C MET A 137 24.80 1.58 -5.17
N ARG A 138 23.89 0.86 -4.50
CA ARG A 138 24.18 0.10 -3.26
C ARG A 138 25.26 -0.95 -3.46
N SER A 139 25.28 -1.62 -4.60
CA SER A 139 26.35 -2.54 -4.98
C SER A 139 27.69 -1.82 -5.11
N GLU A 140 27.72 -0.70 -5.85
CA GLU A 140 28.97 0.03 -6.13
C GLU A 140 29.63 0.66 -4.88
N PHE A 141 28.86 1.25 -3.96
CA PHE A 141 29.46 1.89 -2.77
C PHE A 141 29.54 0.97 -1.54
N GLY A 142 28.63 -0.01 -1.43
CA GLY A 142 28.48 -0.83 -0.21
C GLY A 142 28.91 -2.29 -0.37
N GLY A 143 29.22 -2.74 -1.59
CA GLY A 143 29.51 -4.15 -1.87
C GLY A 143 28.33 -5.07 -1.59
N HIS A 144 27.10 -4.54 -1.56
CA HIS A 144 25.88 -5.31 -1.33
C HIS A 144 25.54 -6.11 -2.60
N ALA A 145 25.77 -7.43 -2.56
CA ALA A 145 25.36 -8.32 -3.63
C ALA A 145 23.85 -8.58 -3.56
N GLU A 146 23.11 -8.05 -4.53
CA GLU A 146 21.66 -8.24 -4.64
C GLU A 146 21.31 -9.71 -4.89
N LYS A 147 20.28 -10.20 -4.20
CA LYS A 147 19.69 -11.51 -4.49
C LYS A 147 18.80 -11.40 -5.73
N LYS A 148 19.06 -12.23 -6.74
CA LYS A 148 18.20 -12.40 -7.93
C LYS A 148 17.08 -13.39 -7.69
#